data_AF-A0A7C1CBF0-F1
#
_entry.id   AF-A0A7C1CBF0-F1
#
_cell.length_a   1.000
_cell.length_b   1.000
_cell.length_c   1.000
_cell.angle_alpha   90.00
_cell.angle_beta   90.00
_cell.angle_gamma   90.00
#
_symmetry.space_group_name_H-M   'P 1'
#
loop_
_entity.id
_entity.type
_entity.pdbx_description
1 polymer ?
#
loop_
_entity_poly.entity_id
_entity_poly.type
_entity_poly.pdbx_seq_one_letter_code
_entity_poly.pdbx_strand_id
1 'polypeptide(L)' 'MNNLSMAKSYLKQAEERVKHAEETLKTGNYAYTMRQSQESVELALKGALRLLAIEPPKWHDVGPIIKKHKGSI' A
#
# COMPACT_ATOMS: atom_id res chain seq x y z
N MET A 1 -19.01 -1.96 -4.77
CA MET A 1 -18.15 -1.00 -4.03
C MET A 1 -17.54 -0.03 -5.04
N ASN A 2 -17.50 1.27 -4.75
CA ASN A 2 -16.91 2.26 -5.66
C ASN A 2 -15.39 2.38 -5.43
N ASN A 3 -14.65 2.90 -6.42
CA ASN A 3 -13.20 3.04 -6.35
C ASN A 3 -12.71 3.82 -5.12
N LEU A 4 -13.47 4.84 -4.69
CA LEU A 4 -13.15 5.63 -3.50
C LEU A 4 -13.23 4.81 -2.20
N SER A 5 -14.24 3.95 -2.05
CA SER A 5 -14.39 3.05 -0.90
C SER A 5 -13.26 2.03 -0.83
N MET A 6 -12.84 1.50 -1.98
CA MET A 6 -11.71 0.57 -2.05
C MET A 6 -10.38 1.27 -1.73
N ALA A 7 -10.17 2.47 -2.27
CA ALA A 7 -9.00 3.28 -1.96
C ALA A 7 -8.89 3.57 -0.46
N LYS A 8 -9.98 4.01 0.18
CA LYS A 8 -10.03 4.24 1.63
C LYS A 8 -9.72 2.97 2.42
N SER A 9 -10.25 1.82 2.00
CA SER A 9 -9.96 0.54 2.63
C SER A 9 -8.48 0.17 2.53
N TYR A 10 -7.86 0.36 1.36
CA TYR A 10 -6.43 0.11 1.17
C TYR A 10 -5.56 1.03 2.03
N LEU A 11 -5.85 2.34 2.06
CA LEU A 11 -5.11 3.31 2.87
C LEU A 11 -5.24 3.01 4.36
N LYS A 12 -6.44 2.68 4.84
CA LYS A 12 -6.65 2.27 6.24
C LYS A 12 -5.81 1.03 6.58
N GLN A 13 -5.78 0.03 5.71
CA GLN A 13 -4.94 -1.16 5.94
C GLN A 13 -3.45 -0.81 5.91
N ALA A 14 -3.01 0.10 5.03
CA ALA A 14 -1.64 0.56 4.97
C ALA A 14 -1.21 1.24 6.29
N GLU A 15 -2.07 2.07 6.88
CA GLU A 15 -1.84 2.68 8.20
C GLU A 15 -1.71 1.64 9.31
N GLU A 16 -2.57 0.62 9.34
CA GLU A 16 -2.47 -0.47 10.32
C GLU A 16 -1.15 -1.23 10.19
N ARG A 17 -0.64 -1.42 8.97
CA ARG A 17 0.68 -2.04 8.75
C ARG A 17 1.83 -1.18 9.28
N VAL A 18 1.74 0.15 9.18
CA VAL A 18 2.75 1.05 9.79
C VAL A 18 2.76 0.88 11.30
N LYS A 19 1.58 0.87 11.95
CA LYS A 19 1.48 0.67 13.41
C LYS A 19 2.14 -0.64 13.86
N HIS A 20 1.84 -1.75 13.19
CA HIS A 20 2.48 -3.03 13.51
C HIS A 20 3.99 -3.03 13.21
N ALA A 21 4.44 -2.36 12.15
CA ALA A 21 5.87 -2.22 11.87
C ALA A 21 6.59 -1.50 13.02
N GLU A 22 6.01 -0.42 13.55
CA GLU A 22 6.55 0.33 14.70
C GLU A 22 6.59 -0.51 15.99
N GLU A 23 5.54 -1.27 16.27
CA GLU A 23 5.48 -2.18 17.43
C GLU A 23 6.55 -3.27 17.36
N THR A 24 6.70 -3.86 16.18
CA THR A 24 7.62 -5.00 15.96
C THR A 24 9.08 -4.56 15.89
N LEU A 25 9.31 -3.31 15.48
CA LEU A 25 10.62 -2.68 15.55
C LEU A 25 11.07 -2.53 17.00
N LYS A 26 10.17 -2.12 17.91
CA LYS A 26 10.46 -1.98 19.34
C LYS A 26 10.81 -3.31 20.01
N THR A 27 10.29 -4.43 19.51
CA THR A 27 10.55 -5.77 20.05
C THR A 27 11.71 -6.50 19.34
N GLY A 28 12.38 -5.84 18.39
CA GLY A 28 13.52 -6.42 17.65
C GLY A 28 13.13 -7.46 16.61
N ASN A 29 11.85 -7.60 16.26
CA ASN A 29 11.39 -8.53 15.24
C ASN A 29 11.53 -7.91 13.83
N TYR A 30 12.78 -7.72 13.41
CA TYR A 30 13.11 -6.99 12.18
C TYR A 30 12.54 -7.63 10.91
N ALA A 31 12.48 -8.97 10.85
CA ALA A 31 11.92 -9.69 9.71
C ALA A 31 10.43 -9.35 9.53
N TYR A 32 9.68 -9.30 10.64
CA TYR A 32 8.26 -8.93 10.58
C TYR A 32 8.07 -7.43 10.34
N THR A 33 8.91 -6.57 10.93
CA THR A 33 8.93 -5.12 10.63
C THR A 33 9.06 -4.87 9.13
N MET A 34 10.07 -5.47 8.48
CA MET A 34 10.30 -5.33 7.03
C MET A 34 9.09 -5.77 6.21
N ARG A 35 8.45 -6.88 6.58
CA ARG A 35 7.25 -7.37 5.89
C ARG A 35 6.07 -6.40 6.05
N GLN A 36 5.82 -5.89 7.25
CA GLN A 36 4.76 -4.92 7.49
C GLN A 36 5.00 -3.62 6.71
N SER A 37 6.24 -3.13 6.67
CA SER A 37 6.62 -1.96 5.88
C SER A 37 6.39 -2.18 4.37
N GLN A 38 6.80 -3.33 3.83
CA GLN A 38 6.56 -3.65 2.41
C GLN A 38 5.06 -3.69 2.08
N GLU A 39 4.27 -4.38 2.91
CA GLU A 39 2.83 -4.52 2.70
C GLU A 39 2.10 -3.17 2.82
N SER A 40 2.55 -2.30 3.73
CA SER A 40 2.05 -0.92 3.85
C SER A 40 2.24 -0.14 2.55
N VAL A 41 3.43 -0.18 1.96
CA VAL A 41 3.72 0.50 0.69
C VAL A 41 2.84 -0.07 -0.41
N GLU A 42 2.76 -1.41 -0.55
CA GLU A 42 1.91 -2.04 -1.58
C GLU A 42 0.45 -1.58 -1.48
N LEU A 43 -0.13 -1.58 -0.27
CA LEU A 43 -1.50 -1.15 -0.03
C LEU A 43 -1.69 0.34 -0.34
N ALA A 44 -0.76 1.20 0.08
CA ALA A 44 -0.82 2.64 -0.20
C ALA A 44 -0.81 2.92 -1.71
N LEU A 45 0.07 2.24 -2.45
CA LEU A 45 0.15 2.38 -3.90
C LEU A 45 -1.10 1.84 -4.61
N LYS A 46 -1.67 0.71 -4.17
CA LYS A 46 -2.97 0.20 -4.66
C LYS A 46 -4.11 1.17 -4.38
N GLY A 47 -4.10 1.80 -3.20
CA GLY A 47 -5.04 2.85 -2.83
C GLY A 47 -4.96 4.05 -3.77
N ALA A 48 -3.74 4.54 -4.05
CA ALA A 48 -3.51 5.65 -4.96
C ALA A 48 -4.00 5.35 -6.40
N LEU A 49 -3.72 4.15 -6.92
CA LEU A 49 -4.23 3.74 -8.24
C LEU A 49 -5.78 3.76 -8.26
N ARG A 50 -6.42 3.22 -7.22
CA ARG A 50 -7.89 3.24 -7.11
C ARG A 50 -8.46 4.66 -7.03
N LEU A 51 -7.80 5.61 -6.37
CA LEU A 51 -8.24 7.03 -6.35
C LEU A 51 -8.29 7.64 -7.75
N LEU A 52 -7.38 7.21 -8.63
CA LEU A 52 -7.30 7.65 -10.03
C LEU A 52 -8.18 6.82 -10.98
N ALA A 53 -9.07 5.98 -10.42
CA ALA A 53 -9.85 4.99 -11.16
C ALA A 53 -9.00 4.01 -12.00
N ILE A 54 -7.73 3.84 -11.65
CA ILE A 54 -6.83 2.85 -12.26
C ILE A 54 -6.95 1.55 -11.46
N GLU A 55 -7.23 0.45 -12.16
CA GLU A 55 -7.28 -0.86 -11.52
C GLU A 55 -5.85 -1.35 -11.20
N PRO A 56 -5.53 -1.64 -9.92
CA PRO A 56 -4.25 -2.21 -9.56
C PRO A 56 -4.10 -3.63 -10.13
N PRO A 57 -2.88 -4.03 -10.53
CA PRO A 57 -2.62 -5.35 -11.08
C PRO A 57 -2.81 -6.43 -10.00
N LYS A 58 -2.95 -7.69 -10.45
CA LYS A 58 -3.08 -8.84 -9.55
C LYS A 58 -1.76 -9.27 -8.89
N TRP A 59 -0.60 -8.79 -9.36
CA TRP A 59 0.70 -9.04 -8.75
C TRP A 59 1.10 -7.96 -7.73
N HIS A 60 2.04 -8.29 -6.85
CA HIS A 60 2.38 -7.50 -5.66
C HIS A 60 3.16 -6.21 -5.96
N ASP A 61 4.11 -6.22 -6.89
CA ASP A 61 4.87 -4.99 -7.21
C ASP A 61 4.08 -4.07 -8.15
N VAL A 62 3.58 -2.98 -7.58
CA VAL A 62 2.80 -1.95 -8.29
C VAL A 62 3.62 -0.68 -8.57
N GLY A 63 4.87 -0.61 -8.10
CA GLY A 63 5.77 0.54 -8.32
C GLY A 63 6.00 0.88 -9.80
N PRO A 64 6.21 -0.10 -10.70
CA PRO A 64 6.34 0.15 -12.14
C PRO A 64 5.12 0.81 -12.78
N ILE A 65 3.90 0.54 -12.27
CA ILE A 65 2.66 1.08 -12.84
C ILE A 65 2.49 2.55 -12.52
N ILE A 66 2.87 2.96 -11.31
CA ILE A 66 2.86 4.38 -10.93
C ILE A 66 3.84 5.17 -11.81
N LYS A 67 5.04 4.62 -12.06
CA LYS A 67 5.99 5.22 -13.00
C LYS A 67 5.42 5.36 -14.41
N LYS A 68 4.62 4.38 -14.87
CA LYS A 68 3.95 4.43 -16.18
C LYS A 68 2.91 5.56 -16.29
N HIS A 69 2.25 5.92 -15.18
CA HIS A 69 1.19 6.95 -15.17
C HIS A 69 1.66 8.32 -14.67
N LYS A 70 2.97 8.51 -14.44
CA LYS A 70 3.55 9.72 -13.82
C LYS A 70 3.25 11.03 -14.55
N GLY A 71 2.86 10.99 -15.84
CA GLY A 71 2.44 12.17 -16.62
C GLY A 71 0.94 12.42 -16.64
N SER A 72 0.15 11.58 -15.96
CA SER A 72 -1.31 11.66 -15.85
C SER A 72 -1.77 11.79 -14.39
N ILE A 73 -0.81 11.98 -13.47
CA ILE A 73 -1.00 12.21 -12.02
C ILE A 73 -0.62 13.64 -11.71
#